data_AF-A0A841SZK6-F1
#
_entry.id   AF-A0A841SZK6-F1
#
_cell.length_a   1.000
_cell.length_b   1.000
_cell.length_c   1.000
_cell.angle_alpha   90.00
_cell.angle_beta   90.00
_cell.angle_gamma   90.00
#
_symmetry.space_group_name_H-M   'P 1'
#
loop_
_entity.id
_entity.type
_entity.pdbx_description
1 polymer ?
#
loop_
_entity_poly.entity_id
_entity_poly.type
_entity_poly.pdbx_seq_one_letter_code
_entity_poly.pdbx_strand_id
1 'polypeptide(L)'
;MEAFWSNTIWYCLLALLSILAAIYAFAKTDNAKHWVGFGFAVLGSTFVFETGILTFLNAYKYIPKISSDPFLDSIIGNYFSQFLITVTVLLVLIKKLSRIWRFIIAAAIVGIEEWFLKLGIYEHEWYRTWMTFVLLLFLLWMANVWHIYLARFPNRLVYYLTLFLGASALFSVAIVFIQFTYKIHVFHPVVFPNDYYRNQAVMIVSYRTIIVLLMMILYRAGWRWRWKAIAFAGILGVQALLVEIGIQSFKSGFFFPVSLAEIIGSYACVALIAYWLRQGQASPNFL
;
A
#
# COMPACT_ATOMS: atom_id res chain seq x y z
N MET A 1 -21.87 -4.55 -23.70
CA MET A 1 -21.22 -5.46 -22.74
C MET A 1 -19.84 -5.94 -23.18
N GLU A 2 -19.42 -5.72 -24.44
CA GLU A 2 -18.12 -6.18 -24.94
C GLU A 2 -16.89 -5.45 -24.36
N ALA A 3 -17.06 -4.23 -23.83
CA ALA A 3 -15.95 -3.37 -23.41
C ALA A 3 -15.47 -3.54 -21.94
N PHE A 4 -16.20 -4.27 -21.08
CA PHE A 4 -15.78 -4.49 -19.68
C PHE A 4 -14.68 -5.55 -19.61
N TRP A 5 -14.94 -6.72 -20.23
CA TRP A 5 -13.99 -7.82 -20.23
C TRP A 5 -12.72 -7.53 -21.03
N SER A 6 -12.76 -6.60 -22.00
CA SER A 6 -11.59 -6.25 -22.81
C SER A 6 -10.44 -5.67 -21.98
N ASN A 7 -10.75 -4.89 -20.94
CA ASN A 7 -9.76 -4.21 -20.10
C ASN A 7 -9.53 -4.99 -18.80
N THR A 8 -10.60 -5.30 -18.06
CA THR A 8 -10.55 -5.94 -16.73
C THR A 8 -9.74 -7.23 -16.74
N ILE A 9 -9.82 -8.02 -17.81
CA ILE A 9 -9.12 -9.32 -17.91
C ILE A 9 -7.61 -9.20 -17.75
N TRP A 10 -7.00 -8.14 -18.29
CA TRP A 10 -5.55 -7.92 -18.21
C TRP A 10 -5.10 -7.60 -16.79
N TYR A 11 -5.90 -6.84 -16.05
CA TYR A 11 -5.64 -6.52 -14.65
C TYR A 11 -5.87 -7.73 -13.75
N CYS A 12 -6.91 -8.53 -14.01
CA CYS A 12 -7.11 -9.81 -13.32
C CYS A 12 -5.96 -10.79 -13.57
N LEU A 13 -5.45 -10.86 -14.80
CA LEU A 13 -4.28 -11.67 -15.13
C LEU A 13 -3.03 -11.18 -14.39
N LEU A 14 -2.83 -9.85 -14.33
CA LEU A 14 -1.76 -9.22 -13.56
C LEU A 14 -1.84 -9.60 -12.07
N ALA A 15 -3.03 -9.56 -11.49
CA ALA A 15 -3.30 -9.95 -10.11
C ALA A 15 -2.99 -11.42 -9.88
N LEU A 16 -3.47 -12.31 -10.77
CA LEU A 16 -3.23 -13.74 -10.68
C LEU A 16 -1.73 -14.07 -10.75
N LEU A 17 -1.02 -13.49 -11.73
CA LEU A 17 0.43 -13.67 -11.85
C LEU A 17 1.17 -13.17 -10.61
N SER A 18 0.74 -12.04 -10.04
CA SER A 18 1.32 -11.50 -8.80
C SER A 18 1.10 -12.44 -7.62
N ILE A 19 -0.09 -13.03 -7.48
CA ILE A 19 -0.41 -13.99 -6.41
C ILE A 19 0.44 -15.26 -6.57
N LEU A 20 0.50 -15.83 -7.78
CA LEU A 20 1.30 -17.02 -8.06
C LEU A 20 2.80 -16.78 -7.79
N ALA A 21 3.31 -15.63 -8.22
CA ALA A 21 4.67 -15.19 -7.96
C ALA A 21 4.94 -15.04 -6.45
N ALA A 22 4.00 -14.48 -5.68
CA ALA A 22 4.11 -14.33 -4.24
C ALA A 22 4.12 -15.68 -3.52
N ILE A 23 3.21 -16.59 -3.89
CA ILE A 23 3.17 -17.97 -3.37
C ILE A 23 4.51 -18.67 -3.63
N TYR A 24 5.02 -18.59 -4.87
CA TYR A 24 6.31 -19.17 -5.22
C TYR A 24 7.48 -18.56 -4.41
N ALA A 25 7.48 -17.23 -4.22
CA ALA A 25 8.49 -16.53 -3.44
C ALA A 25 8.51 -17.02 -1.99
N PHE A 26 7.35 -17.03 -1.34
CA PHE A 26 7.21 -17.34 0.08
C PHE A 26 7.34 -18.85 0.38
N ALA A 27 6.93 -19.72 -0.55
CA ALA A 27 7.11 -21.17 -0.40
C ALA A 27 8.59 -21.61 -0.47
N LYS A 28 9.48 -20.74 -0.94
CA LYS A 28 10.91 -21.04 -1.15
C LYS A 28 11.84 -20.32 -0.17
N THR A 29 11.31 -19.72 0.91
CA THR A 29 12.12 -19.04 1.92
C THR A 29 11.83 -19.57 3.32
N ASP A 30 12.89 -19.75 4.12
CA ASP A 30 12.78 -20.24 5.50
C ASP A 30 12.16 -19.22 6.45
N ASN A 31 12.10 -17.93 6.05
CA ASN A 31 11.58 -16.85 6.88
C ASN A 31 10.44 -16.09 6.19
N ALA A 32 9.43 -16.83 5.72
CA ALA A 32 8.29 -16.27 5.00
C ALA A 32 7.61 -15.12 5.76
N LYS A 33 7.47 -15.23 7.09
CA LYS A 33 6.86 -14.17 7.92
C LYS A 33 7.63 -12.85 7.82
N HIS A 34 8.96 -12.88 7.95
CA HIS A 34 9.77 -11.67 7.78
C HIS A 34 9.60 -11.05 6.40
N TRP A 35 9.66 -11.87 5.36
CA TRP A 35 9.49 -11.41 3.98
C TRP A 35 8.10 -10.86 3.68
N VAL A 36 7.04 -11.40 4.30
CA VAL A 36 5.69 -10.83 4.24
C VAL A 36 5.67 -9.45 4.89
N GLY A 37 6.21 -9.31 6.10
CA GLY A 37 6.28 -8.02 6.79
C GLY A 37 7.09 -6.98 6.01
N PHE A 38 8.23 -7.37 5.46
CA PHE A 38 9.06 -6.52 4.60
C PHE A 38 8.37 -6.20 3.26
N GLY A 39 7.65 -7.16 2.68
CA GLY A 39 6.86 -6.98 1.47
C GLY A 39 5.79 -5.91 1.60
N PHE A 40 5.06 -5.90 2.71
CA PHE A 40 4.14 -4.80 3.00
C PHE A 40 4.84 -3.46 3.14
N ALA A 41 6.07 -3.41 3.68
CA ALA A 41 6.83 -2.17 3.76
C ALA A 41 7.25 -1.66 2.37
N VAL A 42 7.65 -2.56 1.47
CA VAL A 42 7.90 -2.23 0.06
C VAL A 42 6.63 -1.71 -0.60
N LEU A 43 5.48 -2.40 -0.44
CA LEU A 43 4.19 -1.94 -0.95
C LEU A 43 3.79 -0.57 -0.39
N GLY A 44 4.04 -0.33 0.90
CA GLY A 44 3.79 0.96 1.53
C GLY A 44 4.64 2.08 0.94
N SER A 45 5.91 1.78 0.64
CA SER A 45 6.79 2.75 -0.02
C SER A 45 6.31 3.10 -1.43
N THR A 46 5.80 2.11 -2.18
CA THR A 46 5.25 2.40 -3.51
C THR A 46 3.95 3.18 -3.40
N PHE A 47 3.04 2.87 -2.47
CA PHE A 47 1.84 3.69 -2.24
C PHE A 47 2.15 5.15 -1.88
N VAL A 48 3.21 5.42 -1.11
CA VAL A 48 3.64 6.79 -0.82
C VAL A 48 4.07 7.50 -2.11
N PHE A 49 4.88 6.83 -2.93
CA PHE A 49 5.32 7.35 -4.22
C PHE A 49 4.13 7.61 -5.16
N GLU A 50 3.21 6.65 -5.28
CA GLU A 50 1.99 6.73 -6.08
C GLU A 50 1.06 7.83 -5.62
N THR A 51 0.95 8.06 -4.31
CA THR A 51 0.18 9.21 -3.81
C THR A 51 0.74 10.51 -4.39
N GLY A 52 2.06 10.66 -4.45
CA GLY A 52 2.69 11.80 -5.11
C GLY A 52 2.37 11.88 -6.61
N ILE A 53 2.69 10.84 -7.36
CA ILE A 53 2.62 10.93 -8.82
C ILE A 53 1.19 10.76 -9.38
N LEU A 54 0.43 9.78 -8.90
CA LEU A 54 -0.92 9.51 -9.38
C LEU A 54 -1.94 10.47 -8.75
N THR A 55 -1.97 10.56 -7.42
CA THR A 55 -2.99 11.35 -6.72
C THR A 55 -2.69 12.85 -6.78
N PHE A 56 -1.47 13.30 -6.49
CA PHE A 56 -1.17 14.75 -6.49
C PHE A 56 -0.85 15.30 -7.87
N LEU A 57 -0.13 14.55 -8.72
CA LEU A 57 0.37 15.07 -9.99
C LEU A 57 -0.37 14.55 -11.23
N ASN A 58 -1.31 13.61 -11.08
CA ASN A 58 -2.04 12.99 -12.19
C ASN A 58 -1.10 12.57 -13.33
N ALA A 59 -0.06 11.79 -13.00
CA ALA A 59 1.04 11.49 -13.91
C ALA A 59 0.67 10.55 -15.06
N TYR A 60 -0.32 9.70 -14.82
CA TYR A 60 -0.88 8.72 -15.75
C TYR A 60 -2.22 8.22 -15.23
N LYS A 61 -2.91 7.41 -16.01
CA LYS A 61 -4.18 6.78 -15.62
C LYS A 61 -4.21 5.30 -16.02
N TYR A 62 -4.69 4.46 -15.10
CA TYR A 62 -5.08 3.09 -15.42
C TYR A 62 -6.57 3.06 -15.79
N ILE A 63 -6.94 2.20 -16.73
CA ILE A 63 -8.31 2.09 -17.24
C ILE A 63 -8.76 0.61 -17.19
N PRO A 64 -8.84 -0.01 -16.00
CA PRO A 64 -9.32 -1.38 -15.87
C PRO A 64 -10.81 -1.53 -16.20
N LYS A 65 -11.62 -0.47 -16.10
CA LYS A 65 -13.09 -0.46 -16.25
C LYS A 65 -13.83 -1.26 -15.18
N ILE A 66 -13.31 -1.31 -13.96
CA ILE A 66 -13.94 -1.93 -12.78
C ILE A 66 -14.91 -0.94 -12.10
N SER A 67 -14.57 0.34 -12.09
CA SER A 67 -15.38 1.44 -11.55
C SER A 67 -15.86 2.35 -12.67
N SER A 68 -17.05 2.95 -12.50
CA SER A 68 -17.56 3.98 -13.40
C SER A 68 -16.88 5.34 -13.20
N ASP A 69 -16.33 5.60 -12.02
CA ASP A 69 -15.55 6.80 -11.74
C ASP A 69 -14.10 6.61 -12.23
N PRO A 70 -13.58 7.46 -13.14
CA PRO A 70 -12.26 7.28 -13.74
C PRO A 70 -11.09 7.36 -12.75
N PHE A 71 -11.19 8.19 -11.71
CA PHE A 71 -10.11 8.32 -10.74
C PHE A 71 -10.07 7.08 -9.82
N LEU A 72 -11.23 6.65 -9.30
CA LEU A 72 -11.32 5.40 -8.54
C LEU A 72 -10.87 4.21 -9.38
N ASP A 73 -11.27 4.14 -10.65
CA ASP A 73 -10.87 3.07 -11.57
C ASP A 73 -9.35 3.03 -11.76
N SER A 74 -8.73 4.20 -11.92
CA SER A 74 -7.28 4.35 -12.00
C SER A 74 -6.57 3.92 -10.71
N ILE A 75 -7.12 4.28 -9.54
CA ILE A 75 -6.61 3.82 -8.24
C ILE A 75 -6.68 2.30 -8.16
N ILE A 76 -7.80 1.66 -8.53
CA ILE A 76 -7.91 0.19 -8.52
C ILE A 76 -6.86 -0.45 -9.44
N GLY A 77 -6.67 0.10 -10.64
CA GLY A 77 -5.62 -0.33 -11.57
C GLY A 77 -4.21 -0.21 -10.97
N ASN A 78 -3.96 0.89 -10.24
CA ASN A 78 -2.71 1.12 -9.54
C ASN A 78 -2.45 0.05 -8.48
N TYR A 79 -3.44 -0.34 -7.67
CA TYR A 79 -3.26 -1.42 -6.69
C TYR A 79 -2.74 -2.70 -7.35
N PHE A 80 -3.33 -3.14 -8.47
CA PHE A 80 -2.84 -4.32 -9.21
C PHE A 80 -1.38 -4.18 -9.65
N SER A 81 -1.00 -3.01 -10.19
CA SER A 81 0.37 -2.74 -10.61
C SER A 81 1.35 -2.75 -9.43
N GLN A 82 1.00 -2.11 -8.31
CA GLN A 82 1.87 -2.04 -7.13
C GLN A 82 2.04 -3.40 -6.45
N PHE A 83 1.03 -4.27 -6.49
CA PHE A 83 1.17 -5.66 -6.05
C PHE A 83 2.19 -6.42 -6.90
N LEU A 84 2.13 -6.32 -8.23
CA LEU A 84 3.11 -6.96 -9.11
C LEU A 84 4.52 -6.46 -8.85
N ILE A 85 4.70 -5.13 -8.78
CA ILE A 85 6.00 -4.50 -8.51
C ILE A 85 6.57 -4.99 -7.17
N THR A 86 5.75 -5.00 -6.11
CA THR A 86 6.16 -5.46 -4.78
C THR A 86 6.62 -6.92 -4.81
N VAL A 87 5.82 -7.81 -5.39
CA VAL A 87 6.15 -9.24 -5.46
C VAL A 87 7.40 -9.47 -6.29
N THR A 88 7.58 -8.73 -7.38
CA THR A 88 8.78 -8.76 -8.21
C THR A 88 10.03 -8.37 -7.42
N VAL A 89 9.96 -7.30 -6.63
CA VAL A 89 11.05 -6.89 -5.73
C VAL A 89 11.38 -8.00 -4.74
N LEU A 90 10.37 -8.60 -4.10
CA LEU A 90 10.56 -9.69 -3.15
C LEU A 90 11.21 -10.91 -3.82
N LEU A 91 10.76 -11.30 -5.00
CA LEU A 91 11.34 -12.41 -5.76
C LEU A 91 12.83 -12.17 -6.04
N VAL A 92 13.19 -10.98 -6.51
CA VAL A 92 14.59 -10.61 -6.78
C VAL A 92 15.45 -10.76 -5.53
N LEU A 93 14.95 -10.29 -4.38
CA LEU A 93 15.70 -10.31 -3.13
C LEU A 93 15.79 -11.72 -2.52
N ILE A 94 14.67 -12.45 -2.44
CA ILE A 94 14.61 -13.81 -1.90
C ILE A 94 15.49 -14.77 -2.72
N LYS A 95 15.41 -14.67 -4.05
CA LYS A 95 16.21 -15.50 -4.96
C LYS A 95 17.63 -14.97 -5.20
N LYS A 96 17.99 -13.84 -4.58
CA LYS A 96 19.30 -13.19 -4.72
C LYS A 96 19.70 -13.03 -6.20
N LEU A 97 18.77 -12.62 -7.05
CA LEU A 97 19.01 -12.53 -8.49
C LEU A 97 20.12 -11.52 -8.81
N SER A 98 20.97 -11.88 -9.78
CA SER A 98 22.10 -11.06 -10.22
C SER A 98 21.65 -9.73 -10.83
N ARG A 99 22.57 -8.78 -10.99
CA ARG A 99 22.25 -7.45 -11.53
C ARG A 99 21.63 -7.52 -12.94
N ILE A 100 22.09 -8.44 -13.79
CA ILE A 100 21.56 -8.62 -15.15
C ILE A 100 20.07 -8.97 -15.10
N TRP A 101 19.66 -9.86 -14.19
CA TRP A 101 18.24 -10.20 -14.02
C TRP A 101 17.39 -9.01 -13.57
N ARG A 102 17.95 -8.08 -12.79
CA ARG A 102 17.23 -6.85 -12.39
C ARG A 102 16.91 -5.98 -13.61
N PHE A 103 17.84 -5.85 -14.56
CA PHE A 103 17.61 -5.14 -15.82
C PHE A 103 16.58 -5.85 -16.70
N ILE A 104 16.68 -7.19 -16.84
CA ILE A 104 15.71 -7.98 -17.62
C ILE A 104 14.31 -7.83 -17.06
N ILE A 105 14.16 -7.93 -15.73
CA ILE A 105 12.87 -7.76 -15.05
C ILE A 105 12.32 -6.34 -15.24
N ALA A 106 13.17 -5.31 -15.09
CA ALA A 106 12.74 -3.93 -15.32
C ALA A 106 12.27 -3.71 -16.77
N ALA A 107 12.99 -4.27 -17.74
CA ALA A 107 12.59 -4.24 -19.15
C ALA A 107 11.28 -4.99 -19.40
N ALA A 108 11.05 -6.12 -18.73
CA ALA A 108 9.81 -6.88 -18.84
C ALA A 108 8.60 -6.11 -18.30
N ILE A 109 8.73 -5.45 -17.14
CA ILE A 109 7.66 -4.60 -16.57
C ILE A 109 7.34 -3.42 -17.50
N VAL A 110 8.37 -2.77 -18.04
CA VAL A 110 8.22 -1.73 -19.07
C VAL A 110 7.53 -2.27 -20.33
N GLY A 111 7.87 -3.48 -20.75
CA GLY A 111 7.18 -4.16 -21.86
C GLY A 111 5.69 -4.38 -21.60
N ILE A 112 5.31 -4.71 -20.35
CA ILE A 112 3.89 -4.80 -19.95
C ILE A 112 3.22 -3.41 -19.99
N GLU A 113 3.90 -2.36 -19.53
CA GLU A 113 3.38 -0.98 -19.60
C GLU A 113 3.13 -0.54 -21.05
N GLU A 114 4.11 -0.72 -21.95
CA GLU A 114 3.98 -0.43 -23.38
C GLU A 114 2.87 -1.26 -24.03
N TRP A 115 2.70 -2.50 -23.60
CA TRP A 115 1.59 -3.34 -24.05
C TRP A 115 0.24 -2.77 -23.59
N PHE A 116 0.14 -2.29 -22.35
CA PHE A 116 -1.07 -1.67 -21.82
C PHE A 116 -1.39 -0.34 -22.52
N LEU A 117 -0.38 0.45 -22.90
CA LEU A 117 -0.54 1.64 -23.75
C LEU A 117 -1.14 1.27 -25.11
N LYS A 118 -0.58 0.27 -25.79
CA LYS A 118 -1.07 -0.19 -27.09
C LYS A 118 -2.51 -0.71 -27.06
N LEU A 119 -2.91 -1.32 -25.94
CA LEU A 119 -4.28 -1.77 -25.72
C LEU A 119 -5.24 -0.63 -25.34
N GLY A 120 -4.74 0.59 -25.07
CA GLY A 120 -5.56 1.71 -24.60
C GLY A 120 -6.15 1.48 -23.21
N ILE A 121 -5.49 0.64 -22.39
CA ILE A 121 -5.93 0.34 -21.01
C ILE A 121 -5.06 1.03 -19.96
N TYR A 122 -4.07 1.78 -20.40
CA TYR A 122 -3.21 2.66 -19.61
C TYR A 122 -2.91 3.89 -20.49
N GLU A 123 -2.83 5.06 -19.88
CA GLU A 123 -2.60 6.31 -20.58
C GLU A 123 -1.56 7.16 -19.83
N HIS A 124 -0.58 7.68 -20.58
CA HIS A 124 0.37 8.66 -20.05
C HIS A 124 -0.23 10.05 -20.06
N GLU A 125 0.03 10.81 -19.01
CA GLU A 125 -0.09 12.26 -19.04
C GLU A 125 1.31 12.83 -19.29
N TRP A 126 2.03 13.20 -18.23
CA TRP A 126 3.43 13.64 -18.33
C TRP A 126 4.45 12.53 -18.02
N TYR A 127 4.02 11.46 -17.36
CA TYR A 127 4.88 10.33 -17.03
C TYR A 127 5.17 9.49 -18.27
N ARG A 128 6.39 8.99 -18.39
CA ARG A 128 6.84 8.22 -19.55
C ARG A 128 7.43 6.89 -19.11
N THR A 129 7.35 5.88 -19.97
CA THR A 129 7.76 4.51 -19.62
C THR A 129 9.24 4.37 -19.26
N TRP A 130 10.13 5.20 -19.81
CA TRP A 130 11.53 5.22 -19.39
C TRP A 130 11.69 5.59 -17.90
N MET A 131 10.76 6.37 -17.34
CA MET A 131 10.74 6.70 -15.90
C MET A 131 10.46 5.44 -15.08
N THR A 132 9.52 4.58 -15.49
CA THR A 132 9.26 3.28 -14.85
C THR A 132 10.50 2.41 -14.83
N PHE A 133 11.24 2.35 -15.94
CA PHE A 133 12.49 1.60 -16.01
C PHE A 133 13.48 2.07 -14.96
N VAL A 134 13.75 3.38 -14.92
CA VAL A 134 14.72 4.00 -14.00
C VAL A 134 14.28 3.85 -12.55
N LEU A 135 13.02 4.13 -12.25
CA LEU A 135 12.46 4.06 -10.90
C LEU A 135 12.40 2.62 -10.38
N LEU A 136 12.10 1.64 -11.23
CA LEU A 136 12.10 0.23 -10.83
C LEU A 136 13.51 -0.28 -10.54
N LEU A 137 14.51 0.10 -11.34
CA LEU A 137 15.92 -0.21 -11.03
C LEU A 137 16.35 0.44 -9.71
N PHE A 138 15.96 1.70 -9.50
CA PHE A 138 16.20 2.40 -8.25
C PHE A 138 15.51 1.70 -7.06
N LEU A 139 14.24 1.31 -7.19
CA LEU A 139 13.50 0.57 -6.17
C LEU A 139 14.16 -0.78 -5.84
N LEU A 140 14.59 -1.55 -6.84
CA LEU A 140 15.28 -2.82 -6.63
C LEU A 140 16.62 -2.64 -5.90
N TRP A 141 17.37 -1.57 -6.23
CA TRP A 141 18.59 -1.22 -5.51
C TRP A 141 18.30 -0.78 -4.07
N MET A 142 17.35 0.15 -3.90
CA MET A 142 16.96 0.70 -2.60
C MET A 142 16.42 -0.39 -1.68
N ALA A 143 15.53 -1.26 -2.15
CA ALA A 143 14.95 -2.34 -1.36
C ALA A 143 16.01 -3.36 -0.92
N ASN A 144 17.01 -3.63 -1.77
CA ASN A 144 18.15 -4.47 -1.38
C ASN A 144 18.97 -3.85 -0.24
N VAL A 145 19.31 -2.56 -0.38
CA VAL A 145 20.05 -1.82 0.67
C VAL A 145 19.24 -1.76 1.96
N TRP A 146 17.95 -1.42 1.85
CA TRP A 146 17.02 -1.35 2.96
C TRP A 146 16.93 -2.69 3.71
N HIS A 147 16.73 -3.80 3.01
CA HIS A 147 16.69 -5.13 3.63
C HIS A 147 18.00 -5.47 4.36
N ILE A 148 19.17 -5.15 3.77
CA ILE A 148 20.47 -5.38 4.42
C ILE A 148 20.57 -4.60 5.74
N TYR A 149 20.19 -3.31 5.75
CA TYR A 149 20.19 -2.52 6.98
C TYR A 149 19.18 -3.06 8.01
N LEU A 150 17.99 -3.49 7.56
CA LEU A 150 16.99 -4.06 8.44
C LEU A 150 17.46 -5.38 9.11
N ALA A 151 18.17 -6.23 8.36
CA ALA A 151 18.61 -7.54 8.81
C ALA A 151 19.90 -7.52 9.63
N ARG A 152 20.94 -6.78 9.20
CA ARG A 152 22.29 -6.85 9.80
C ARG A 152 22.50 -5.90 10.97
N PHE A 153 21.87 -4.75 10.95
CA PHE A 153 22.04 -3.70 11.96
C PHE A 153 20.69 -3.06 12.17
N PRO A 154 19.80 -3.60 13.03
CA PRO A 154 18.44 -3.08 13.19
C PRO A 154 18.48 -1.65 13.72
N ASN A 155 18.66 -0.72 12.79
CA ASN A 155 18.69 0.70 13.03
C ASN A 155 17.25 1.05 13.39
N ARG A 156 17.08 1.67 14.56
CA ARG A 156 15.75 1.99 15.09
C ARG A 156 14.93 2.78 14.06
N LEU A 157 15.56 3.73 13.36
CA LEU A 157 14.89 4.51 12.33
C LEU A 157 14.41 3.62 11.18
N VAL A 158 15.30 2.76 10.65
CA VAL A 158 14.96 1.84 9.55
C VAL A 158 13.85 0.89 9.97
N TYR A 159 13.91 0.32 11.18
CA TYR A 159 12.86 -0.56 11.70
C TYR A 159 11.52 0.16 11.82
N TYR A 160 11.48 1.35 12.44
CA TYR A 160 10.22 2.09 12.62
C TYR A 160 9.66 2.63 11.31
N LEU A 161 10.50 3.02 10.36
CA LEU A 161 10.06 3.36 9.00
C LEU A 161 9.47 2.14 8.29
N THR A 162 10.11 0.98 8.41
CA THR A 162 9.59 -0.30 7.87
C THR A 162 8.26 -0.67 8.50
N LEU A 163 8.15 -0.54 9.82
CA LEU A 163 6.92 -0.79 10.54
C LEU A 163 5.81 0.17 10.10
N PHE A 164 6.10 1.46 9.98
CA PHE A 164 5.13 2.48 9.53
C PHE A 164 4.63 2.18 8.12
N LEU A 165 5.54 1.95 7.16
CA LEU A 165 5.17 1.68 5.76
C LEU A 165 4.40 0.38 5.64
N GLY A 166 4.85 -0.69 6.32
CA GLY A 166 4.19 -1.99 6.29
C GLY A 166 2.79 -1.95 6.92
N ALA A 167 2.66 -1.32 8.09
CA ALA A 167 1.37 -1.17 8.75
C ALA A 167 0.41 -0.30 7.93
N SER A 168 0.91 0.78 7.34
CA SER A 168 0.12 1.66 6.47
C SER A 168 -0.38 0.92 5.23
N ALA A 169 0.46 0.12 4.57
CA ALA A 169 0.06 -0.65 3.40
C ALA A 169 -0.98 -1.72 3.73
N LEU A 170 -0.74 -2.50 4.79
CA LEU A 170 -1.66 -3.54 5.24
C LEU A 170 -3.01 -2.94 5.63
N PHE A 171 -3.00 -1.85 6.40
CA PHE A 171 -4.22 -1.15 6.79
C PHE A 171 -4.95 -0.57 5.56
N SER A 172 -4.19 -0.06 4.57
CA SER A 172 -4.76 0.44 3.31
C SER A 172 -5.53 -0.64 2.57
N VAL A 173 -4.91 -1.81 2.36
CA VAL A 173 -5.51 -2.92 1.60
C VAL A 173 -6.66 -3.58 2.38
N ALA A 174 -6.48 -3.79 3.69
CA ALA A 174 -7.44 -4.56 4.48
C ALA A 174 -8.71 -3.80 4.83
N ILE A 175 -8.63 -2.48 5.03
CA ILE A 175 -9.71 -1.67 5.61
C ILE A 175 -10.05 -0.48 4.73
N VAL A 176 -9.07 0.38 4.47
CA VAL A 176 -9.31 1.67 3.80
C VAL A 176 -9.83 1.47 2.37
N PHE A 177 -9.27 0.51 1.62
CA PHE A 177 -9.66 0.25 0.24
C PHE A 177 -11.15 -0.06 0.08
N ILE A 178 -11.71 -0.86 1.00
CA ILE A 178 -13.14 -1.20 1.00
C ILE A 178 -13.96 0.06 1.32
N GLN A 179 -13.58 0.81 2.35
CA GLN A 179 -14.31 2.03 2.74
C GLN A 179 -14.32 3.08 1.63
N PHE A 180 -13.16 3.29 0.99
CA PHE A 180 -12.98 4.22 -0.12
C PHE A 180 -13.82 3.82 -1.34
N THR A 181 -13.76 2.54 -1.73
CA THR A 181 -14.50 2.02 -2.90
C THR A 181 -16.01 2.17 -2.73
N TYR A 182 -16.54 1.87 -1.53
CA TYR A 182 -17.97 1.90 -1.25
C TYR A 182 -18.48 3.21 -0.64
N LYS A 183 -17.64 4.27 -0.59
CA LYS A 183 -17.96 5.58 0.01
C LYS A 183 -18.57 5.46 1.41
N ILE A 184 -18.04 4.56 2.23
CA ILE A 184 -18.58 4.29 3.58
C ILE A 184 -18.18 5.41 4.55
N HIS A 185 -16.98 5.93 4.38
CA HIS A 185 -16.41 7.06 5.12
C HIS A 185 -15.94 8.10 4.12
N VAL A 186 -16.39 9.35 4.31
CA VAL A 186 -16.21 10.45 3.37
C VAL A 186 -15.68 11.67 4.12
N PHE A 187 -14.71 12.35 3.54
CA PHE A 187 -14.16 13.62 4.00
C PHE A 187 -14.71 14.78 3.17
N HIS A 188 -15.12 15.87 3.80
CA HIS A 188 -15.68 17.04 3.13
C HIS A 188 -14.69 18.15 2.72
N PRO A 189 -13.46 18.27 3.28
CA PRO A 189 -12.51 19.27 2.82
C PRO A 189 -12.19 19.16 1.33
N VAL A 190 -12.13 20.31 0.67
CA VAL A 190 -11.86 20.44 -0.77
C VAL A 190 -10.46 21.00 -0.98
N VAL A 191 -9.58 20.19 -1.57
CA VAL A 191 -8.23 20.56 -2.01
C VAL A 191 -8.19 20.78 -3.52
N PHE A 192 -8.84 19.89 -4.27
CA PHE A 192 -8.99 19.94 -5.72
C PHE A 192 -10.44 20.25 -6.10
N PRO A 193 -10.72 21.41 -6.71
CA PRO A 193 -12.07 21.74 -7.16
C PRO A 193 -12.60 20.68 -8.13
N ASN A 194 -13.86 20.25 -7.96
CA ASN A 194 -14.58 19.32 -8.84
C ASN A 194 -14.02 17.88 -8.94
N ASP A 195 -13.06 17.49 -8.11
CA ASP A 195 -12.50 16.12 -8.10
C ASP A 195 -12.75 15.42 -6.76
N TYR A 196 -13.92 14.78 -6.64
CA TYR A 196 -14.37 14.16 -5.39
C TYR A 196 -13.41 13.07 -4.89
N TYR A 197 -13.08 12.07 -5.72
CA TYR A 197 -12.29 10.94 -5.28
C TYR A 197 -10.82 11.29 -5.03
N ARG A 198 -10.27 12.27 -5.75
CA ARG A 198 -8.92 12.77 -5.47
C ARG A 198 -8.85 13.51 -4.13
N ASN A 199 -9.86 14.31 -3.80
CA ASN A 199 -9.99 14.92 -2.47
C ASN A 199 -10.09 13.83 -1.38
N GLN A 200 -10.94 12.83 -1.59
CA GLN A 200 -11.04 11.69 -0.68
C GLN A 200 -9.68 11.01 -0.48
N ALA A 201 -8.97 10.69 -1.56
CA ALA A 201 -7.69 10.00 -1.51
C ALA A 201 -6.64 10.78 -0.70
N VAL A 202 -6.53 12.10 -0.90
CA VAL A 202 -5.60 12.94 -0.12
C VAL A 202 -5.96 12.95 1.36
N MET A 203 -7.24 13.19 1.68
CA MET A 203 -7.68 13.25 3.07
C MET A 203 -7.51 11.90 3.79
N ILE A 204 -7.83 10.80 3.10
CA ILE A 204 -7.63 9.44 3.59
C ILE A 204 -6.15 9.16 3.86
N VAL A 205 -5.24 9.52 2.95
CA VAL A 205 -3.80 9.30 3.16
C VAL A 205 -3.29 10.08 4.37
N SER A 206 -3.69 11.34 4.52
CA SER A 206 -3.32 12.17 5.67
C SER A 206 -3.87 11.61 6.98
N TYR A 207 -5.16 11.30 7.01
CA TYR A 207 -5.83 10.71 8.17
C TYR A 207 -5.20 9.37 8.59
N ARG A 208 -5.00 8.46 7.61
CA ARG A 208 -4.33 7.17 7.82
C ARG A 208 -2.94 7.34 8.42
N THR A 209 -2.17 8.29 7.89
CA THR A 209 -0.80 8.54 8.37
C THR A 209 -0.81 8.89 9.85
N ILE A 210 -1.71 9.77 10.28
CA ILE A 210 -1.86 10.14 11.69
C ILE A 210 -2.28 8.93 12.53
N ILE A 211 -3.32 8.19 12.11
CA ILE A 211 -3.82 7.03 12.86
C ILE A 211 -2.75 5.95 13.03
N VAL A 212 -2.02 5.59 11.97
CA VAL A 212 -0.97 4.56 12.05
C VAL A 212 0.17 5.01 12.98
N LEU A 213 0.58 6.28 12.92
CA LEU A 213 1.59 6.83 13.84
C LEU A 213 1.13 6.78 15.30
N LEU A 214 -0.11 7.16 15.58
CA LEU A 214 -0.69 7.05 16.93
C LEU A 214 -0.71 5.59 17.40
N MET A 215 -1.09 4.65 16.53
CA MET A 215 -1.09 3.23 16.88
C MET A 215 0.31 2.67 17.12
N MET A 216 1.32 3.12 16.39
CA MET A 216 2.72 2.77 16.66
C MET A 216 3.18 3.26 18.03
N ILE A 217 2.82 4.49 18.40
CA ILE A 217 3.12 5.05 19.73
C ILE A 217 2.43 4.20 20.81
N LEU A 218 1.13 3.94 20.68
CA LEU A 218 0.36 3.13 21.64
C LEU A 218 0.88 1.69 21.74
N TYR A 219 1.27 1.09 20.62
CA TYR A 219 1.87 -0.25 20.60
C TYR A 219 3.19 -0.26 21.40
N ARG A 220 4.04 0.76 21.24
CA ARG A 220 5.35 0.83 21.88
C ARG A 220 5.33 1.27 23.34
N ALA A 221 4.33 2.06 23.75
CA ALA A 221 4.28 2.73 25.05
C ALA A 221 4.29 1.78 26.28
N GLY A 222 4.11 0.46 26.09
CA GLY A 222 4.13 -0.51 27.19
C GLY A 222 2.97 -0.36 28.20
N TRP A 223 1.98 0.47 27.87
CA TRP A 223 0.85 0.75 28.74
C TRP A 223 -0.03 -0.48 28.96
N ARG A 224 -0.58 -0.58 30.18
CA ARG A 224 -1.64 -1.55 30.49
C ARG A 224 -2.85 -1.32 29.56
N TRP A 225 -3.54 -2.40 29.18
CA TRP A 225 -4.66 -2.35 28.24
C TRP A 225 -5.77 -1.36 28.62
N ARG A 226 -6.03 -1.12 29.90
CA ARG A 226 -6.98 -0.08 30.35
C ARG A 226 -6.66 1.32 29.83
N TRP A 227 -5.37 1.69 29.77
CA TRP A 227 -4.95 3.00 29.27
C TRP A 227 -5.00 3.08 27.74
N LYS A 228 -4.75 1.95 27.07
CA LYS A 228 -4.97 1.84 25.61
C LYS A 228 -6.46 1.96 25.27
N ALA A 229 -7.34 1.35 26.06
CA ALA A 229 -8.79 1.48 25.90
C ALA A 229 -9.25 2.94 26.07
N ILE A 230 -8.71 3.66 27.06
CA ILE A 230 -8.97 5.11 27.22
C ILE A 230 -8.48 5.89 25.99
N ALA A 231 -7.28 5.60 25.48
CA ALA A 231 -6.78 6.25 24.27
C ALA A 231 -7.65 5.95 23.03
N PHE A 232 -8.11 4.70 22.85
CA PHE A 232 -9.03 4.33 21.78
C PHE A 232 -10.37 5.04 21.90
N ALA A 233 -10.93 5.14 23.11
CA ALA A 233 -12.15 5.91 23.36
C ALA A 233 -11.94 7.40 23.05
N GLY A 234 -10.77 7.97 23.37
CA GLY A 234 -10.40 9.33 23.00
C GLY A 234 -10.35 9.55 21.49
N ILE A 235 -9.74 8.63 20.74
CA ILE A 235 -9.69 8.70 19.26
C ILE A 235 -11.10 8.59 18.67
N LEU A 236 -11.95 7.70 19.19
CA LEU A 236 -13.35 7.60 18.79
C LEU A 236 -14.11 8.91 19.08
N GLY A 237 -13.85 9.55 20.22
CA GLY A 237 -14.41 10.86 20.57
C GLY A 237 -13.97 11.96 19.60
N VAL A 238 -12.70 11.97 19.18
CA VAL A 238 -12.20 12.88 18.15
C VAL A 238 -12.89 12.63 16.82
N GLN A 239 -13.07 11.38 16.41
CA GLN A 239 -13.81 11.06 15.19
C GLN A 239 -15.27 11.51 15.25
N ALA A 240 -15.95 11.33 16.39
CA ALA A 240 -17.31 11.84 16.59
C ALA A 240 -17.35 13.36 16.47
N LEU A 241 -16.39 14.07 17.07
CA LEU A 241 -16.27 15.52 16.94
C LEU A 241 -16.06 15.96 15.48
N LEU A 242 -15.20 15.26 14.73
CA LEU A 242 -14.97 15.53 13.30
C LEU A 242 -16.24 15.35 12.46
N VAL A 243 -17.14 14.43 12.85
CA VAL A 243 -18.46 14.27 12.22
C VAL A 243 -19.36 15.44 12.57
N GLU A 244 -19.43 15.81 13.85
CA GLU A 244 -20.29 16.90 14.34
C GLU A 244 -19.97 18.23 13.66
N ILE A 245 -18.68 18.53 13.47
CA ILE A 245 -18.23 19.76 12.80
C ILE A 245 -18.26 19.65 11.26
N GLY A 246 -18.72 18.52 10.71
CA GLY A 246 -18.90 18.32 9.27
C GLY A 246 -17.62 18.09 8.46
N ILE A 247 -16.48 17.75 9.10
CA ILE A 247 -15.24 17.41 8.38
C ILE A 247 -15.34 16.03 7.73
N GLN A 248 -16.05 15.10 8.36
CA GLN A 248 -16.25 13.76 7.84
C GLN A 248 -17.69 13.29 8.02
N SER A 249 -18.12 12.35 7.19
CA SER A 249 -19.41 11.68 7.32
C SER A 249 -19.25 10.19 7.06
N PHE A 250 -20.19 9.43 7.62
CA PHE A 250 -20.27 7.99 7.46
C PHE A 250 -21.63 7.65 6.86
N LYS A 251 -21.69 6.55 6.09
CA LYS A 251 -22.95 5.98 5.67
C LYS A 251 -23.82 5.69 6.90
N SER A 252 -25.13 5.89 6.79
CA SER A 252 -26.07 5.70 7.91
C SER A 252 -25.89 4.34 8.59
N GLY A 253 -25.70 4.35 9.91
CA GLY A 253 -25.44 3.15 10.72
C GLY A 253 -23.99 2.64 10.71
N PHE A 254 -23.08 3.23 9.92
CA PHE A 254 -21.70 2.74 9.78
C PHE A 254 -20.67 3.44 10.68
N PHE A 255 -21.02 4.52 11.39
CA PHE A 255 -20.08 5.26 12.24
C PHE A 255 -19.30 4.31 13.18
N PHE A 256 -19.98 3.67 14.12
CA PHE A 256 -19.33 2.80 15.11
C PHE A 256 -18.54 1.62 14.50
N PRO A 257 -19.09 0.79 13.59
CA PRO A 257 -18.34 -0.35 13.07
C PRO A 257 -17.12 0.08 12.26
N VAL A 258 -17.22 1.17 11.50
CA VAL A 258 -16.09 1.70 10.71
C VAL A 258 -15.03 2.28 11.62
N SER A 259 -15.41 3.17 12.54
CA SER A 259 -14.50 3.75 13.53
C SER A 259 -13.76 2.69 14.34
N LEU A 260 -14.46 1.64 14.77
CA LEU A 260 -13.86 0.54 15.51
C LEU A 260 -12.89 -0.26 14.63
N ALA A 261 -13.29 -0.56 13.39
CA ALA A 261 -12.42 -1.23 12.43
C ALA A 261 -11.17 -0.41 12.13
N GLU A 262 -11.27 0.91 12.00
CA GLU A 262 -10.12 1.79 11.81
C GLU A 262 -9.19 1.77 13.01
N ILE A 263 -9.70 1.95 14.23
CA ILE A 263 -8.88 2.06 15.44
C ILE A 263 -8.25 0.70 15.80
N ILE A 264 -9.07 -0.34 15.94
CA ILE A 264 -8.58 -1.68 16.30
C ILE A 264 -7.80 -2.29 15.15
N GLY A 265 -8.28 -2.13 13.91
CA GLY A 265 -7.63 -2.69 12.74
C GLY A 265 -6.28 -2.05 12.45
N SER A 266 -6.13 -0.73 12.58
CA SER A 266 -4.82 -0.09 12.45
C SER A 266 -3.84 -0.53 13.55
N TYR A 267 -4.30 -0.65 14.80
CA TYR A 267 -3.49 -1.20 15.90
C TYR A 267 -3.07 -2.65 15.62
N ALA A 268 -4.00 -3.49 15.14
CA ALA A 268 -3.73 -4.87 14.78
C ALA A 268 -2.73 -4.96 13.61
N CYS A 269 -2.83 -4.11 12.59
CA CYS A 269 -1.88 -4.04 11.48
C CYS A 269 -0.46 -3.71 11.98
N VAL A 270 -0.33 -2.71 12.86
CA VAL A 270 0.96 -2.37 13.50
C VAL A 270 1.51 -3.57 14.28
N ALA A 271 0.69 -4.19 15.13
CA ALA A 271 1.13 -5.33 15.93
C ALA A 271 1.55 -6.53 15.07
N LEU A 272 0.81 -6.81 13.99
CA LEU A 272 1.06 -7.92 13.08
C LEU A 272 2.33 -7.72 12.26
N ILE A 273 2.53 -6.53 11.68
CA ILE A 273 3.76 -6.18 10.96
C ILE A 273 4.97 -6.22 11.92
N ALA A 274 4.82 -5.67 13.13
CA ALA A 274 5.89 -5.75 14.14
C ALA A 274 6.25 -7.20 14.50
N TYR A 275 5.25 -8.07 14.64
CA TYR A 275 5.46 -9.51 14.87
C TYR A 275 6.19 -10.18 13.70
N TRP A 276 5.74 -9.95 12.47
CA TRP A 276 6.33 -10.52 11.26
C TRP A 276 7.78 -10.08 11.05
N LEU A 277 8.08 -8.78 11.20
CA LEU A 277 9.43 -8.26 11.05
C LEU A 277 10.41 -8.89 12.07
N ARG A 278 9.97 -9.13 13.32
CA ARG A 278 10.80 -9.73 14.38
C ARG A 278 11.20 -11.18 14.13
N GLN A 279 10.40 -11.95 13.38
CA GLN A 279 10.75 -13.34 13.01
C GLN A 279 12.05 -13.40 12.17
N GLY A 280 12.39 -12.31 11.48
CA GLY A 280 13.67 -12.12 10.77
C GLY A 280 14.88 -12.18 11.68
N GLN A 281 14.78 -11.59 12.86
CA GLN A 281 15.91 -11.37 13.78
C GLN A 281 16.29 -12.62 14.58
N ALA A 282 15.43 -13.64 14.62
CA ALA A 282 15.62 -14.87 15.38
C ALA A 282 16.27 -16.01 14.59
N SER A 283 16.52 -15.84 13.28
CA SER A 283 17.12 -16.90 12.46
C SER A 283 18.65 -16.81 12.48
N PRO A 284 19.37 -17.88 12.87
CA PRO A 284 20.84 -17.89 12.94
C PRO A 284 21.54 -17.82 11.58
N ASN A 285 20.81 -17.95 10.46
CA ASN A 285 21.37 -18.00 9.10
C ASN A 285 21.59 -16.62 8.44
N PHE A 286 21.61 -15.53 9.23
CA PHE A 286 21.86 -14.17 8.73
C PHE A 286 23.32 -13.72 8.80
N LEU A 287 24.21 -14.58 9.30
CA LEU A 287 25.67 -14.42 9.27
C LEU A 287 26.28 -15.09 8.04
#